data_AF-A0A962TRU5-F1
#
_entry.id   AF-A0A962TRU5-F1
#
_cell.length_a   1.000
_cell.length_b   1.000
_cell.length_c   1.000
_cell.angle_alpha   90.00
_cell.angle_beta   90.00
_cell.angle_gamma   90.00
#
_symmetry.space_group_name_H-M   'P 1'
#
loop_
_entity.id
_entity.type
_entity.pdbx_description
1 polymer ?
#
loop_
_entity_poly.entity_id
_entity_poly.type
_entity_poly.pdbx_seq_one_letter_code
_entity_poly.pdbx_strand_id
1 'polypeptide(L)'
;MTDSLWQTKLAAWIHDPAEKALVLLRDPAGHEGGTARKLRQQLFPDGIPTAIKQHIHQADRWAAAADRPQFPQDQNGGRYQKWTQVNFAEQPVLKHPLTGEEYDLKKMELEPAQLKAISTDHFQRFIVPDNGAVDWKKTALAFWRFGPESPASDLGALWQLLPADTRVPDHTIWNHLDLTSAFASAFAGDPEHNPALLAMSFGPVQDFIAQARTTSDLWAGSHLLSRLAWEGLKVICEQLGPDAVIFPQLRGVPQVDLWLLKEMGLPEHYFDSADWLNRQTDANPLFAAALPNKFVAIVPAALGAELARQITDTVRVWVKEKAEAALTELLKAADVADAPDLYARSQITAQLESFPEVHWALVPFAPLTRDTGQGVDTEELKAAQAPFRHSDDKGFLGGDAWKLLNRELTVDGARFYHPNPGVLYPALYELLDRMQAAAKAIRPFTQLEQTGYR
;
A
#
# COMPACT_ATOMS: atom_id res chain seq x y z
N MET A 1 1.88 -18.41 5.93
CA MET A 1 2.18 -17.85 4.60
C MET A 1 3.56 -18.29 4.19
N THR A 2 3.72 -18.76 2.96
CA THR A 2 4.95 -19.41 2.49
C THR A 2 6.05 -18.40 2.19
N ASP A 3 7.32 -18.76 2.44
CA ASP A 3 8.50 -17.97 2.06
C ASP A 3 8.44 -17.48 0.61
N SER A 4 7.80 -18.23 -0.28
CA SER A 4 7.58 -17.88 -1.68
C SER A 4 6.87 -16.52 -1.89
N LEU A 5 5.94 -16.13 -1.00
CA LEU A 5 5.27 -14.83 -1.10
C LEU A 5 6.25 -13.69 -0.82
N TRP A 6 7.04 -13.80 0.26
CA TRP A 6 8.02 -12.80 0.65
C TRP A 6 9.21 -12.73 -0.30
N GLN A 7 9.60 -13.87 -0.88
CA GLN A 7 10.55 -13.90 -2.00
C GLN A 7 10.02 -13.15 -3.22
N THR A 8 8.75 -13.38 -3.59
CA THR A 8 8.11 -12.68 -4.71
C THR A 8 8.06 -11.18 -4.46
N LYS A 9 7.63 -10.79 -3.25
CA LYS A 9 7.58 -9.41 -2.77
C LYS A 9 8.93 -8.73 -2.86
N LEU A 10 9.96 -9.31 -2.24
CA LEU A 10 11.31 -8.74 -2.24
C LEU A 10 11.87 -8.65 -3.66
N ALA A 11 11.72 -9.71 -4.48
CA ALA A 11 12.18 -9.72 -5.86
C ALA A 11 11.48 -8.67 -6.74
N ALA A 12 10.18 -8.45 -6.53
CA ALA A 12 9.42 -7.40 -7.19
C ALA A 12 9.88 -6.01 -6.73
N TRP A 13 10.09 -5.80 -5.43
CA TRP A 13 10.46 -4.50 -4.88
C TRP A 13 11.89 -4.07 -5.29
N ILE A 14 12.79 -5.01 -5.61
CA ILE A 14 14.16 -4.70 -6.11
C ILE A 14 14.29 -4.79 -7.64
N HIS A 15 13.19 -4.93 -8.39
CA HIS A 15 13.26 -5.10 -9.85
C HIS A 15 13.93 -3.89 -10.51
N ASP A 16 13.58 -2.69 -10.04
CA ASP A 16 14.18 -1.41 -10.38
C ASP A 16 15.00 -0.86 -9.20
N PRO A 17 16.15 -0.24 -9.47
CA PRO A 17 16.95 0.40 -8.42
C PRO A 17 16.37 1.78 -8.05
N ALA A 18 16.56 2.19 -6.81
CA ALA A 18 16.08 3.48 -6.32
C ALA A 18 16.72 4.68 -7.06
N GLU A 19 17.98 4.56 -7.45
CA GLU A 19 18.72 5.57 -8.22
C GLU A 19 18.38 5.58 -9.72
N LYS A 20 17.38 4.81 -10.18
CA LYS A 20 17.04 4.62 -11.61
C LYS A 20 17.04 5.93 -12.39
N ALA A 21 16.32 6.96 -11.91
CA ALA A 21 16.22 8.25 -12.59
C ALA A 21 17.59 8.92 -12.80
N LEU A 22 18.53 8.75 -11.86
CA LEU A 22 19.85 9.38 -11.89
C LEU A 22 20.89 8.60 -12.73
N VAL A 23 20.66 7.32 -13.02
CA VAL A 23 21.61 6.46 -13.74
C VAL A 23 21.15 6.07 -15.14
N LEU A 24 19.84 6.11 -15.40
CA LEU A 24 19.27 5.77 -16.71
C LEU A 24 19.85 6.69 -17.79
N LEU A 25 20.23 6.12 -18.94
CA LEU A 25 20.88 6.80 -20.08
C LEU A 25 22.31 7.32 -19.82
N ARG A 26 22.85 7.16 -18.61
CA ARG A 26 24.20 7.64 -18.24
C ARG A 26 25.21 6.52 -18.02
N ASP A 27 24.74 5.27 -17.88
CA ASP A 27 25.59 4.09 -17.71
C ASP A 27 25.31 3.04 -18.80
N PRO A 28 26.34 2.58 -19.56
CA PRO A 28 26.21 1.50 -20.54
C PRO A 28 25.68 0.17 -19.99
N ALA A 29 25.91 -0.13 -18.70
CA ALA A 29 25.35 -1.29 -18.03
C ALA A 29 23.85 -1.15 -17.69
N GLY A 30 23.26 0.02 -17.95
CA GLY A 30 21.87 0.34 -17.65
C GLY A 30 21.61 0.49 -16.14
N HIS A 31 20.34 0.70 -15.80
CA HIS A 31 19.89 0.79 -14.40
C HIS A 31 19.91 -0.60 -13.73
N GLU A 32 19.58 -1.66 -14.47
CA GLU A 32 19.59 -3.03 -13.93
C GLU A 32 21.00 -3.57 -13.62
N GLY A 33 22.06 -3.05 -14.25
CA GLY A 33 23.43 -3.57 -14.13
C GLY A 33 24.21 -3.15 -12.87
N GLY A 34 23.59 -2.40 -11.96
CA GLY A 34 24.19 -1.90 -10.72
C GLY A 34 23.62 -2.53 -9.45
N THR A 35 23.00 -1.69 -8.62
CA THR A 35 22.40 -2.07 -7.33
C THR A 35 21.44 -3.24 -7.46
N ALA A 36 20.48 -3.17 -8.39
CA ALA A 36 19.51 -4.25 -8.61
C ALA A 36 20.18 -5.60 -8.90
N ARG A 37 21.20 -5.64 -9.79
CA ARG A 37 21.95 -6.88 -10.06
C ARG A 37 22.68 -7.42 -8.84
N LYS A 38 23.38 -6.55 -8.09
CA LYS A 38 24.12 -6.98 -6.88
C LYS A 38 23.17 -7.54 -5.82
N LEU A 39 22.06 -6.86 -5.57
CA LEU A 39 21.03 -7.33 -4.63
C LEU A 39 20.41 -8.64 -5.10
N ARG A 40 20.08 -8.78 -6.40
CA ARG A 40 19.57 -10.05 -6.96
C ARG A 40 20.56 -11.20 -6.79
N GLN A 41 21.86 -10.96 -7.02
CA GLN A 41 22.90 -12.00 -6.84
C GLN A 41 23.08 -12.40 -5.39
N GLN A 42 22.99 -11.46 -4.46
CA GLN A 42 23.15 -11.72 -3.03
C GLN A 42 21.92 -12.41 -2.43
N LEU A 43 20.72 -11.94 -2.78
CA LEU A 43 19.46 -12.47 -2.26
C LEU A 43 19.08 -13.78 -2.95
N PHE A 44 19.28 -13.88 -4.27
CA PHE A 44 18.92 -15.04 -5.08
C PHE A 44 20.15 -15.59 -5.82
N PRO A 45 21.11 -16.23 -5.12
CA PRO A 45 22.36 -16.72 -5.72
C PRO A 45 22.11 -17.73 -6.86
N ASP A 46 21.07 -18.56 -6.74
CA ASP A 46 20.64 -19.52 -7.77
C ASP A 46 19.72 -18.90 -8.84
N GLY A 47 19.47 -17.60 -8.74
CA GLY A 47 18.57 -16.84 -9.59
C GLY A 47 17.11 -16.86 -9.12
N ILE A 48 16.36 -15.83 -9.54
CA ILE A 48 14.92 -15.74 -9.25
C ILE A 48 14.17 -16.85 -10.01
N PRO A 49 13.31 -17.64 -9.36
CA PRO A 49 12.48 -18.65 -10.00
C PRO A 49 11.64 -18.10 -11.16
N THR A 50 11.41 -18.91 -12.19
CA THR A 50 10.67 -18.49 -13.41
C THR A 50 9.25 -18.00 -13.11
N ALA A 51 8.52 -18.69 -12.21
CA ALA A 51 7.18 -18.28 -11.82
C ALA A 51 7.17 -16.87 -11.17
N ILE A 52 8.13 -16.61 -10.27
CA ILE A 52 8.29 -15.29 -9.64
C ILE A 52 8.61 -14.23 -10.70
N LYS A 53 9.50 -14.51 -11.66
CA LYS A 53 9.81 -13.57 -12.75
C LYS A 53 8.57 -13.24 -13.59
N GLN A 54 7.69 -14.20 -13.85
CA GLN A 54 6.44 -13.98 -14.59
C GLN A 54 5.51 -13.05 -13.83
N HIS A 55 5.33 -13.26 -12.52
CA HIS A 55 4.54 -12.36 -11.67
C HIS A 55 5.11 -10.95 -11.64
N ILE A 56 6.44 -10.78 -11.47
CA ILE A 56 7.09 -9.48 -11.47
C ILE A 56 6.87 -8.76 -12.81
N HIS A 57 7.07 -9.47 -13.93
CA HIS A 57 6.90 -8.88 -15.26
C HIS A 57 5.46 -8.44 -15.52
N GLN A 58 4.46 -9.22 -15.09
CA GLN A 58 3.06 -8.82 -15.18
C GLN A 58 2.77 -7.62 -14.27
N ALA A 59 3.29 -7.64 -13.04
CA ALA A 59 3.04 -6.62 -12.03
C ALA A 59 3.63 -5.27 -12.40
N ASP A 60 4.86 -5.21 -12.90
CA ASP A 60 5.49 -3.98 -13.39
C ASP A 60 4.66 -3.33 -14.51
N ARG A 61 4.16 -4.16 -15.45
CA ARG A 61 3.30 -3.68 -16.55
C ARG A 61 1.95 -3.15 -16.09
N TRP A 62 1.34 -3.79 -15.08
CA TRP A 62 0.05 -3.37 -14.53
C TRP A 62 0.21 -2.13 -13.64
N ALA A 63 1.21 -2.10 -12.76
CA ALA A 63 1.55 -0.95 -11.93
C ALA A 63 1.83 0.29 -12.80
N ALA A 64 2.72 0.16 -13.80
CA ALA A 64 3.04 1.29 -14.66
C ALA A 64 1.82 1.77 -15.49
N ALA A 65 0.89 0.88 -15.84
CA ALA A 65 -0.34 1.25 -16.55
C ALA A 65 -1.39 1.90 -15.64
N ALA A 66 -1.37 1.58 -14.35
CA ALA A 66 -2.18 2.25 -13.33
C ALA A 66 -1.64 3.66 -13.01
N ASP A 67 -0.32 3.82 -13.02
CA ASP A 67 0.35 5.11 -12.76
C ASP A 67 0.30 6.04 -13.98
N ARG A 68 0.48 5.52 -15.21
CA ARG A 68 0.54 6.36 -16.42
C ARG A 68 0.17 5.62 -17.73
N PRO A 69 -0.11 6.36 -18.82
CA PRO A 69 -0.16 5.79 -20.16
C PRO A 69 1.21 5.26 -20.63
N GLN A 70 1.20 4.25 -21.51
CA GLN A 70 2.42 3.76 -22.17
C GLN A 70 2.91 4.74 -23.24
N PHE A 71 4.22 4.74 -23.49
CA PHE A 71 4.84 5.52 -24.55
C PHE A 71 5.11 4.68 -25.80
N PRO A 72 5.17 5.30 -26.99
CA PRO A 72 5.31 4.59 -28.25
C PRO A 72 6.65 3.87 -28.36
N GLN A 73 6.63 2.74 -29.06
CA GLN A 73 7.83 2.01 -29.44
C GLN A 73 7.85 1.83 -30.96
N ASP A 74 8.81 2.48 -31.61
CA ASP A 74 9.16 2.17 -33.00
C ASP A 74 9.71 0.74 -33.06
N GLN A 75 9.27 -0.02 -34.06
CA GLN A 75 9.68 -1.39 -34.33
C GLN A 75 11.21 -1.52 -34.43
N ASN A 76 11.88 -0.47 -34.91
CA ASN A 76 13.35 -0.43 -35.08
C ASN A 76 14.08 0.48 -34.07
N GLY A 77 13.38 1.14 -33.16
CA GLY A 77 13.94 2.21 -32.31
C GLY A 77 14.66 1.76 -31.04
N GLY A 78 14.80 0.44 -30.82
CA GLY A 78 15.42 -0.15 -29.63
C GLY A 78 14.57 -0.01 -28.35
N ARG A 79 15.14 -0.42 -27.21
CA ARG A 79 14.44 -0.45 -25.91
C ARG A 79 14.02 0.94 -25.41
N TYR A 80 14.78 1.99 -25.74
CA TYR A 80 14.51 3.38 -25.34
C TYR A 80 14.49 4.30 -26.56
N GLN A 81 13.29 4.72 -26.97
CA GLN A 81 13.09 5.59 -28.12
C GLN A 81 13.73 6.96 -27.89
N LYS A 82 14.68 7.36 -28.75
CA LYS A 82 15.48 8.60 -28.59
C LYS A 82 14.65 9.84 -28.29
N TRP A 83 13.50 10.01 -28.93
CA TRP A 83 12.64 11.17 -28.75
C TRP A 83 11.90 11.21 -27.39
N THR A 84 11.77 10.06 -26.71
CA THR A 84 11.17 9.97 -25.36
C THR A 84 12.21 10.08 -24.25
N GLN A 85 13.50 10.09 -24.57
CA GLN A 85 14.56 10.01 -23.58
C GLN A 85 14.67 11.32 -22.79
N VAL A 86 14.48 11.22 -21.47
CA VAL A 86 14.73 12.32 -20.53
C VAL A 86 15.89 11.92 -19.64
N ASN A 87 17.04 12.59 -19.84
CA ASN A 87 18.17 12.49 -18.92
C ASN A 87 17.90 13.39 -17.71
N PHE A 88 17.41 12.79 -16.63
CA PHE A 88 17.00 13.52 -15.43
C PHE A 88 18.14 14.33 -14.82
N ALA A 89 19.38 13.85 -14.85
CA ALA A 89 20.50 14.62 -14.28
C ALA A 89 20.77 15.92 -15.06
N GLU A 90 20.44 15.98 -16.35
CA GLU A 90 20.60 17.18 -17.19
C GLU A 90 19.40 18.14 -17.05
N GLN A 91 18.18 17.60 -16.93
CA GLN A 91 16.94 18.37 -16.78
C GLN A 91 16.04 17.74 -15.70
N PRO A 92 16.37 17.90 -14.41
CA PRO A 92 15.64 17.27 -13.32
C PRO A 92 14.40 18.09 -12.99
N VAL A 93 13.25 17.69 -13.53
CA VAL A 93 11.95 18.26 -13.23
C VAL A 93 11.15 17.27 -12.41
N LEU A 94 10.60 17.73 -11.30
CA LEU A 94 9.54 17.03 -10.57
C LEU A 94 8.20 17.72 -10.86
N LYS A 95 7.11 16.96 -10.88
CA LYS A 95 5.77 17.51 -11.09
C LYS A 95 4.87 17.16 -9.92
N HIS A 96 4.18 18.15 -9.35
CA HIS A 96 3.22 17.88 -8.30
C HIS A 96 1.99 17.14 -8.90
N PRO A 97 1.58 15.97 -8.40
CA PRO A 97 0.54 15.16 -9.03
C PRO A 97 -0.84 15.83 -9.02
N LEU A 98 -1.15 16.68 -8.02
CA LEU A 98 -2.42 17.39 -7.94
C LEU A 98 -2.47 18.72 -8.70
N THR A 99 -1.48 19.61 -8.51
CA THR A 99 -1.49 20.94 -9.12
C THR A 99 -0.89 20.95 -10.53
N GLY A 100 -0.11 19.93 -10.88
CA GLY A 100 0.69 19.91 -12.10
C GLY A 100 1.84 20.92 -12.08
N GLU A 101 2.15 21.53 -10.94
CA GLU A 101 3.27 22.46 -10.80
C GLU A 101 4.60 21.75 -11.04
N GLU A 102 5.47 22.38 -11.81
CA GLU A 102 6.79 21.85 -12.15
C GLU A 102 7.87 22.49 -11.28
N TYR A 103 8.75 21.65 -10.74
CA TYR A 103 9.91 22.04 -9.95
C TYR A 103 11.18 21.68 -10.71
N ASP A 104 11.84 22.68 -11.30
CA ASP A 104 13.15 22.55 -11.94
C ASP A 104 14.25 22.59 -10.87
N LEU A 105 14.87 21.43 -10.61
CA LEU A 105 15.90 21.25 -9.59
C LEU A 105 17.29 21.68 -10.05
N LYS A 106 17.43 22.16 -11.29
CA LYS A 106 18.69 22.49 -11.97
C LYS A 106 19.59 21.28 -12.18
N LYS A 107 20.42 21.36 -13.22
CA LYS A 107 21.36 20.30 -13.60
C LYS A 107 22.16 19.80 -12.39
N MET A 108 22.32 18.47 -12.32
CA MET A 108 23.01 17.78 -11.24
C MET A 108 24.28 17.10 -11.77
N GLU A 109 25.41 17.30 -11.10
CA GLU A 109 26.68 16.64 -11.39
C GLU A 109 26.91 15.49 -10.40
N LEU A 110 26.39 14.32 -10.74
CA LEU A 110 26.45 13.13 -9.87
C LEU A 110 27.08 11.95 -10.60
N GLU A 111 28.13 11.34 -10.07
CA GLU A 111 28.79 10.20 -10.71
C GLU A 111 27.96 8.90 -10.59
N PRO A 112 27.52 8.27 -11.70
CA PRO A 112 26.66 7.08 -11.65
C PRO A 112 27.24 5.90 -10.86
N ALA A 113 28.55 5.68 -10.96
CA ALA A 113 29.22 4.59 -10.26
C ALA A 113 29.18 4.79 -8.73
N GLN A 114 29.36 6.03 -8.27
CA GLN A 114 29.28 6.38 -6.85
C GLN A 114 27.84 6.25 -6.33
N LEU A 115 26.84 6.72 -7.09
CA LEU A 115 25.43 6.56 -6.73
C LEU A 115 25.05 5.08 -6.55
N LYS A 116 25.46 4.22 -7.49
CA LYS A 116 25.23 2.77 -7.41
C LYS A 116 25.92 2.15 -6.19
N ALA A 117 27.13 2.58 -5.85
CA ALA A 117 27.82 2.09 -4.67
C ALA A 117 27.09 2.50 -3.38
N ILE A 118 26.74 3.78 -3.24
CA ILE A 118 25.98 4.31 -2.09
C ILE A 118 24.65 3.57 -1.94
N SER A 119 23.89 3.40 -3.03
CA SER A 119 22.61 2.69 -2.98
C SER A 119 22.77 1.22 -2.64
N THR A 120 23.76 0.53 -3.23
CA THR A 120 24.06 -0.87 -2.88
C THR A 120 24.36 -1.01 -1.39
N ASP A 121 25.26 -0.18 -0.86
CA ASP A 121 25.67 -0.24 0.54
C ASP A 121 24.51 0.06 1.48
N HIS A 122 23.59 0.96 1.09
CA HIS A 122 22.37 1.26 1.84
C HIS A 122 21.48 0.03 2.01
N PHE A 123 21.09 -0.61 0.89
CA PHE A 123 20.20 -1.77 0.94
C PHE A 123 20.85 -2.99 1.58
N GLN A 124 22.16 -3.20 1.39
CA GLN A 124 22.86 -4.33 2.02
C GLN A 124 22.82 -4.30 3.55
N ARG A 125 22.77 -3.12 4.18
CA ARG A 125 22.66 -2.98 5.65
C ARG A 125 21.32 -3.44 6.21
N PHE A 126 20.29 -3.49 5.37
CA PHE A 126 18.93 -3.90 5.73
C PHE A 126 18.60 -5.35 5.37
N ILE A 127 19.58 -6.12 4.89
CA ILE A 127 19.43 -7.57 4.69
C ILE A 127 19.53 -8.24 6.06
N VAL A 128 18.43 -8.89 6.46
CA VAL A 128 18.35 -9.55 7.77
C VAL A 128 18.73 -11.02 7.63
N PRO A 129 19.81 -11.49 8.27
CA PRO A 129 20.21 -12.88 8.22
C PRO A 129 19.35 -13.76 9.14
N ASP A 130 19.10 -14.99 8.73
CA ASP A 130 18.50 -16.06 9.54
C ASP A 130 19.30 -17.36 9.34
N ASN A 131 20.05 -17.76 10.37
CA ASN A 131 20.81 -19.02 10.42
C ASN A 131 21.68 -19.33 9.17
N GLY A 132 22.29 -18.30 8.57
CA GLY A 132 23.13 -18.43 7.37
C GLY A 132 22.37 -18.29 6.04
N ALA A 133 21.05 -18.07 6.08
CA ALA A 133 20.20 -17.67 4.97
C ALA A 133 19.66 -16.24 5.17
N VAL A 134 18.81 -15.77 4.26
CA VAL A 134 18.11 -14.48 4.35
C VAL A 134 16.74 -14.69 5.00
N ASP A 135 16.40 -13.87 5.99
CA ASP A 135 15.01 -13.73 6.45
C ASP A 135 14.25 -12.88 5.42
N TRP A 136 13.50 -13.55 4.54
CA TRP A 136 12.79 -12.90 3.44
C TRP A 136 11.78 -11.86 3.92
N LYS A 137 11.03 -12.17 4.98
CA LYS A 137 9.98 -11.29 5.49
C LYS A 137 10.61 -10.06 6.12
N LYS A 138 11.56 -10.23 7.04
CA LYS A 138 12.22 -9.09 7.70
C LYS A 138 13.01 -8.23 6.72
N THR A 139 13.70 -8.84 5.76
CA THR A 139 14.42 -8.11 4.72
C THR A 139 13.46 -7.29 3.86
N ALA A 140 12.33 -7.86 3.42
CA ALA A 140 11.32 -7.12 2.67
C ALA A 140 10.72 -5.96 3.46
N LEU A 141 10.40 -6.18 4.74
CA LEU A 141 9.87 -5.13 5.63
C LEU A 141 10.90 -4.02 5.88
N ALA A 142 12.17 -4.37 6.08
CA ALA A 142 13.25 -3.40 6.26
C ALA A 142 13.50 -2.58 4.99
N PHE A 143 13.49 -3.21 3.82
CA PHE A 143 13.63 -2.53 2.53
C PHE A 143 12.48 -1.55 2.30
N TRP A 144 11.24 -1.99 2.52
CA TRP A 144 10.06 -1.14 2.39
C TRP A 144 10.10 0.08 3.32
N ARG A 145 10.54 -0.10 4.57
CA ARG A 145 10.54 0.98 5.57
C ARG A 145 11.71 1.94 5.41
N PHE A 146 12.92 1.41 5.22
CA PHE A 146 14.17 2.19 5.31
C PHE A 146 14.84 2.44 3.95
N GLY A 147 14.44 1.72 2.90
CA GLY A 147 14.93 1.97 1.53
C GLY A 147 14.77 3.43 1.09
N PRO A 148 13.61 4.08 1.33
CA PRO A 148 13.40 5.49 1.02
C PRO A 148 14.11 6.48 1.96
N GLU A 149 14.75 6.04 3.04
CA GLU A 149 15.58 6.94 3.84
C GLU A 149 16.86 7.30 3.08
N SER A 150 17.27 8.57 3.16
CA SER A 150 18.37 9.05 2.34
C SER A 150 19.69 8.36 2.72
N PRO A 151 20.40 7.72 1.79
CA PRO A 151 21.64 7.01 2.08
C PRO A 151 22.85 7.95 2.21
N ALA A 152 22.70 9.22 1.82
CA ALA A 152 23.75 10.23 1.88
C ALA A 152 23.17 11.63 2.10
N SER A 153 23.92 12.52 2.76
CA SER A 153 23.53 13.92 3.02
C SER A 153 23.18 14.65 1.73
N ASP A 154 23.97 14.44 0.68
CA ASP A 154 23.89 15.21 -0.57
C ASP A 154 22.68 14.81 -1.42
N LEU A 155 22.12 13.61 -1.19
CA LEU A 155 20.87 13.19 -1.82
C LEU A 155 19.65 13.68 -1.04
N GLY A 156 19.76 13.83 0.29
CA GLY A 156 18.72 14.39 1.15
C GLY A 156 17.28 13.99 0.76
N ALA A 157 16.40 14.98 0.67
CA ALA A 157 15.00 14.77 0.29
C ALA A 157 14.81 14.32 -1.18
N LEU A 158 15.77 14.57 -2.06
CA LEU A 158 15.67 14.16 -3.46
C LEU A 158 15.55 12.64 -3.58
N TRP A 159 16.25 11.87 -2.74
CA TRP A 159 16.15 10.40 -2.72
C TRP A 159 14.71 9.91 -2.58
N GLN A 160 13.92 10.57 -1.73
CA GLN A 160 12.51 10.24 -1.50
C GLN A 160 11.60 10.64 -2.66
N LEU A 161 12.05 11.57 -3.52
CA LEU A 161 11.26 12.19 -4.57
C LEU A 161 11.70 11.78 -5.99
N LEU A 162 12.72 10.92 -6.12
CA LEU A 162 13.17 10.45 -7.43
C LEU A 162 12.00 9.80 -8.18
N PRO A 163 11.74 10.22 -9.44
CA PRO A 163 10.59 9.73 -10.16
C PRO A 163 10.79 8.29 -10.64
N ALA A 164 9.72 7.50 -10.68
CA ALA A 164 9.77 6.16 -11.27
C ALA A 164 10.02 6.21 -12.80
N ASP A 165 9.52 7.27 -13.42
CA ASP A 165 9.68 7.58 -14.84
C ASP A 165 9.96 9.06 -15.06
N THR A 166 11.11 9.34 -15.67
CA THR A 166 11.60 10.70 -15.88
C THR A 166 10.78 11.49 -16.90
N ARG A 167 9.91 10.82 -17.68
CA ARG A 167 8.99 11.44 -18.65
C ARG A 167 7.67 11.87 -18.03
N VAL A 168 7.29 11.24 -16.91
CA VAL A 168 6.07 11.53 -16.14
C VAL A 168 6.47 11.61 -14.67
N PRO A 169 7.17 12.69 -14.26
CA PRO A 169 7.85 12.74 -12.96
C PRO A 169 6.91 13.19 -11.83
N ASP A 170 5.69 12.63 -11.77
CA ASP A 170 4.65 12.97 -10.79
C ASP A 170 4.46 11.92 -9.67
N HIS A 171 5.08 10.75 -9.81
CA HIS A 171 5.12 9.70 -8.81
C HIS A 171 6.55 9.21 -8.60
N THR A 172 6.83 8.85 -7.36
CA THR A 172 8.18 8.43 -6.94
C THR A 172 8.43 6.98 -7.34
N ILE A 173 9.71 6.61 -7.46
CA ILE A 173 10.12 5.21 -7.62
C ILE A 173 9.57 4.34 -6.50
N TRP A 174 9.48 4.86 -5.28
CA TRP A 174 8.96 4.12 -4.12
C TRP A 174 7.50 3.71 -4.29
N ASN A 175 6.65 4.59 -4.82
CA ASN A 175 5.26 4.26 -5.09
C ASN A 175 5.14 3.17 -6.16
N HIS A 176 5.94 3.25 -7.23
CA HIS A 176 5.98 2.21 -8.29
C HIS A 176 6.45 0.86 -7.74
N LEU A 177 7.49 0.85 -6.90
CA LEU A 177 8.00 -0.36 -6.27
C LEU A 177 6.97 -0.99 -5.32
N ASP A 178 6.30 -0.18 -4.49
CA ASP A 178 5.23 -0.64 -3.59
C ASP A 178 4.07 -1.25 -4.41
N LEU A 179 3.62 -0.57 -5.46
CA LEU A 179 2.52 -1.02 -6.30
C LEU A 179 2.86 -2.30 -7.09
N THR A 180 4.06 -2.36 -7.68
CA THR A 180 4.56 -3.55 -8.38
C THR A 180 4.66 -4.74 -7.42
N SER A 181 5.17 -4.51 -6.22
CA SER A 181 5.30 -5.52 -5.19
C SER A 181 3.93 -6.02 -4.69
N ALA A 182 2.97 -5.12 -4.49
CA ALA A 182 1.60 -5.45 -4.13
C ALA A 182 0.94 -6.35 -5.20
N PHE A 183 0.98 -5.96 -6.48
CA PHE A 183 0.45 -6.78 -7.57
C PHE A 183 1.15 -8.13 -7.69
N ALA A 184 2.48 -8.17 -7.65
CA ALA A 184 3.24 -9.42 -7.77
C ALA A 184 2.86 -10.41 -6.65
N SER A 185 2.73 -9.91 -5.43
CA SER A 185 2.32 -10.73 -4.28
C SER A 185 0.85 -11.17 -4.37
N ALA A 186 -0.04 -10.32 -4.89
CA ALA A 186 -1.43 -10.69 -5.15
C ALA A 186 -1.55 -11.80 -6.22
N PHE A 187 -0.78 -11.70 -7.30
CA PHE A 187 -0.74 -12.75 -8.34
C PHE A 187 -0.19 -14.07 -7.81
N ALA A 188 0.87 -14.03 -6.99
CA ALA A 188 1.46 -15.23 -6.41
C ALA A 188 0.57 -15.87 -5.33
N GLY A 189 -0.21 -15.06 -4.61
CA GLY A 189 -1.12 -15.51 -3.55
C GLY A 189 -2.49 -15.96 -4.03
N ASP A 190 -2.81 -15.78 -5.31
CA ASP A 190 -4.10 -16.13 -5.90
C ASP A 190 -3.97 -17.34 -6.85
N PRO A 191 -4.80 -18.39 -6.73
CA PRO A 191 -4.75 -19.56 -7.61
C PRO A 191 -4.95 -19.24 -9.10
N GLU A 192 -5.67 -18.17 -9.42
CA GLU A 192 -5.94 -17.71 -10.79
C GLU A 192 -5.08 -16.50 -11.17
N HIS A 193 -4.09 -16.15 -10.32
CA HIS A 193 -3.27 -14.96 -10.48
C HIS A 193 -4.09 -13.67 -10.60
N ASN A 194 -5.21 -13.60 -9.87
CA ASN A 194 -6.15 -12.50 -9.94
C ASN A 194 -6.06 -11.60 -8.69
N PRO A 195 -5.77 -10.30 -8.85
CA PRO A 195 -5.79 -9.36 -7.76
C PRO A 195 -7.20 -8.78 -7.56
N ALA A 196 -7.44 -8.22 -6.38
CA ALA A 196 -8.63 -7.46 -6.05
C ALA A 196 -8.28 -6.22 -5.23
N LEU A 197 -9.12 -5.19 -5.34
CA LEU A 197 -9.12 -4.08 -4.40
C LEU A 197 -10.06 -4.42 -3.24
N LEU A 198 -9.54 -4.32 -2.02
CA LEU A 198 -10.31 -4.45 -0.78
C LEU A 198 -10.39 -3.06 -0.12
N ALA A 199 -11.59 -2.56 0.11
CA ALA A 199 -11.82 -1.38 0.93
C ALA A 199 -12.50 -1.79 2.22
N MET A 200 -12.01 -1.31 3.35
CA MET A 200 -12.64 -1.51 4.65
C MET A 200 -12.78 -0.19 5.39
N SER A 201 -13.81 -0.09 6.23
CA SER A 201 -14.00 1.05 7.12
C SER A 201 -14.59 0.62 8.46
N PHE A 202 -14.14 1.28 9.52
CA PHE A 202 -14.54 1.07 10.89
C PHE A 202 -15.39 2.25 11.39
N GLY A 203 -16.39 1.98 12.20
CA GLY A 203 -17.24 3.03 12.76
C GLY A 203 -18.12 2.58 13.92
N PRO A 204 -19.02 3.46 14.38
CA PRO A 204 -19.19 4.86 13.96
C PRO A 204 -18.03 5.77 14.41
N VAL A 205 -17.70 6.82 13.64
CA VAL A 205 -16.60 7.76 13.96
C VAL A 205 -17.11 9.02 14.64
N GLN A 206 -17.95 9.79 13.95
CA GLN A 206 -18.40 11.11 14.43
C GLN A 206 -19.26 10.96 15.69
N ASP A 207 -20.25 10.07 15.66
CA ASP A 207 -21.15 9.86 16.81
C ASP A 207 -20.41 9.33 18.04
N PHE A 208 -19.32 8.58 17.85
CA PHE A 208 -18.46 8.07 18.92
C PHE A 208 -17.62 9.20 19.55
N ILE A 209 -16.90 9.95 18.71
CA ILE A 209 -16.05 11.06 19.17
C ILE A 209 -16.89 12.17 19.82
N ALA A 210 -18.09 12.43 19.32
CA ALA A 210 -18.99 13.47 19.83
C ALA A 210 -19.49 13.19 21.27
N GLN A 211 -19.35 11.96 21.80
CA GLN A 211 -19.69 11.65 23.19
C GLN A 211 -18.68 12.21 24.21
N ALA A 212 -17.53 12.70 23.75
CA ALA A 212 -16.49 13.25 24.62
C ALA A 212 -17.00 14.45 25.45
N ARG A 213 -16.74 14.44 26.77
CA ARG A 213 -17.09 15.56 27.68
C ARG A 213 -15.88 16.44 28.00
N THR A 214 -14.67 15.90 27.83
CA THR A 214 -13.40 16.59 28.03
C THR A 214 -12.48 16.47 26.80
N THR A 215 -11.43 17.29 26.75
CA THR A 215 -10.39 17.18 25.72
C THR A 215 -9.62 15.85 25.82
N SER A 216 -9.51 15.30 27.03
CA SER A 216 -8.90 13.98 27.24
C SER A 216 -9.78 12.87 26.65
N ASP A 217 -11.10 12.93 26.83
CA ASP A 217 -12.04 11.98 26.20
C ASP A 217 -11.99 12.09 24.68
N LEU A 218 -11.93 13.32 24.14
CA LEU A 218 -11.84 13.58 22.71
C LEU A 218 -10.58 12.95 22.11
N TRP A 219 -9.43 13.15 22.78
CA TRP A 219 -8.17 12.53 22.39
C TRP A 219 -8.24 11.00 22.49
N ALA A 220 -8.73 10.47 23.62
CA ALA A 220 -8.80 9.03 23.86
C ALA A 220 -9.71 8.33 22.84
N GLY A 221 -10.86 8.94 22.51
CA GLY A 221 -11.77 8.43 21.50
C GLY A 221 -11.15 8.42 20.10
N SER A 222 -10.46 9.50 19.73
CA SER A 222 -9.75 9.59 18.43
C SER A 222 -8.60 8.60 18.35
N HIS A 223 -7.81 8.47 19.43
CA HIS A 223 -6.70 7.53 19.52
C HIS A 223 -7.18 6.08 19.47
N LEU A 224 -8.24 5.74 20.21
CA LEU A 224 -8.85 4.42 20.18
C LEU A 224 -9.28 4.02 18.76
N LEU A 225 -9.95 4.91 18.01
CA LEU A 225 -10.35 4.64 16.63
C LEU A 225 -9.14 4.46 15.69
N SER A 226 -8.09 5.26 15.87
CA SER A 226 -6.84 5.08 15.11
C SER A 226 -6.13 3.78 15.46
N ARG A 227 -6.13 3.35 16.72
CA ARG A 227 -5.56 2.06 17.16
C ARG A 227 -6.39 0.89 16.65
N LEU A 228 -7.71 1.02 16.67
CA LEU A 228 -8.64 0.04 16.11
C LEU A 228 -8.40 -0.17 14.61
N ALA A 229 -8.24 0.92 13.85
CA ALA A 229 -7.89 0.86 12.44
C ALA A 229 -6.52 0.18 12.21
N TRP A 230 -5.54 0.43 13.09
CA TRP A 230 -4.25 -0.25 13.06
C TRP A 230 -4.37 -1.76 13.26
N GLU A 231 -5.13 -2.22 14.25
CA GLU A 231 -5.28 -3.67 14.50
C GLU A 231 -5.90 -4.39 13.29
N GLY A 232 -6.79 -3.71 12.56
CA GLY A 232 -7.30 -4.23 11.28
C GLY A 232 -6.25 -4.22 10.16
N LEU A 233 -5.54 -3.10 9.97
CA LEU A 233 -4.46 -2.97 8.98
C LEU A 233 -3.33 -3.98 9.20
N LYS A 234 -2.99 -4.24 10.47
CA LYS A 234 -1.93 -5.16 10.87
C LYS A 234 -2.13 -6.56 10.29
N VAL A 235 -3.38 -7.04 10.19
CA VAL A 235 -3.70 -8.33 9.57
C VAL A 235 -3.24 -8.36 8.11
N ILE A 236 -3.48 -7.29 7.34
CA ILE A 236 -2.97 -7.16 5.97
C ILE A 236 -1.44 -7.07 5.98
N CYS A 237 -0.85 -6.23 6.82
CA CYS A 237 0.60 -6.03 6.88
C CYS A 237 1.37 -7.33 7.20
N GLU A 238 0.86 -8.16 8.11
CA GLU A 238 1.52 -9.41 8.51
C GLU A 238 1.44 -10.50 7.45
N GLN A 239 0.36 -10.50 6.68
CA GLN A 239 0.08 -11.48 5.65
C GLN A 239 0.70 -11.05 4.31
N LEU A 240 0.30 -9.89 3.81
CA LEU A 240 0.60 -9.41 2.48
C LEU A 240 1.67 -8.33 2.44
N GLY A 241 2.17 -7.86 3.58
CA GLY A 241 3.10 -6.73 3.64
C GLY A 241 2.40 -5.37 3.64
N PRO A 242 3.02 -4.34 4.24
CA PRO A 242 2.44 -3.01 4.35
C PRO A 242 2.34 -2.27 3.00
N ASP A 243 3.16 -2.63 2.01
CA ASP A 243 3.09 -2.12 0.64
C ASP A 243 1.83 -2.56 -0.12
N ALA A 244 1.12 -3.58 0.35
CA ALA A 244 -0.18 -3.96 -0.19
C ALA A 244 -1.27 -2.92 0.12
N VAL A 245 -1.06 -2.04 1.11
CA VAL A 245 -2.01 -1.00 1.50
C VAL A 245 -1.77 0.25 0.65
N ILE A 246 -2.73 0.57 -0.22
CA ILE A 246 -2.69 1.78 -1.07
C ILE A 246 -3.01 3.02 -0.23
N PHE A 247 -3.98 2.90 0.68
CA PHE A 247 -4.41 3.98 1.56
C PHE A 247 -4.75 3.43 2.94
N PRO A 248 -4.32 4.06 4.04
CA PRO A 248 -3.41 5.20 4.12
C PRO A 248 -1.95 4.83 3.80
N GLN A 249 -1.08 5.83 3.59
CA GLN A 249 0.36 5.61 3.56
C GLN A 249 0.85 5.25 4.97
N LEU A 250 1.48 4.07 5.12
CA LEU A 250 1.91 3.52 6.40
C LEU A 250 3.38 3.83 6.73
N ARG A 251 4.19 4.16 5.73
CA ARG A 251 5.62 4.41 5.91
C ARG A 251 5.85 5.62 6.81
N GLY A 252 6.67 5.45 7.84
CA GLY A 252 7.00 6.52 8.80
C GLY A 252 5.91 6.82 9.84
N VAL A 253 4.80 6.08 9.85
CA VAL A 253 3.81 6.18 10.92
C VAL A 253 4.37 5.47 12.17
N PRO A 254 4.54 6.16 13.31
CA PRO A 254 5.19 5.60 14.50
C PRO A 254 4.59 4.28 14.99
N GLN A 255 3.28 4.13 14.85
CA GLN A 255 2.57 2.92 15.24
C GLN A 255 2.98 1.69 14.40
N VAL A 256 3.28 1.90 13.11
CA VAL A 256 3.77 0.84 12.22
C VAL A 256 5.22 0.51 12.56
N ASP A 257 6.04 1.52 12.84
CA ASP A 257 7.44 1.33 13.27
C ASP A 257 7.53 0.54 14.59
N LEU A 258 6.64 0.81 15.53
CA LEU A 258 6.54 0.05 16.78
C LEU A 258 6.26 -1.43 16.52
N TRP A 259 5.36 -1.74 15.59
CA TRP A 259 5.08 -3.12 15.17
C TRP A 259 6.26 -3.77 14.47
N LEU A 260 6.93 -3.06 13.57
CA LEU A 260 8.14 -3.55 12.90
C LEU A 260 9.24 -3.91 13.91
N LEU A 261 9.44 -3.07 14.92
CA LEU A 261 10.42 -3.30 15.97
C LEU A 261 10.01 -4.44 16.92
N LYS A 262 8.83 -4.32 17.55
CA LYS A 262 8.45 -5.16 18.68
C LYS A 262 7.84 -6.49 18.29
N GLU A 263 7.17 -6.55 17.14
CA GLU A 263 6.40 -7.74 16.73
C GLU A 263 7.04 -8.45 15.54
N MET A 264 7.50 -7.72 14.52
CA MET A 264 8.25 -8.32 13.41
C MET A 264 9.73 -8.53 13.75
N GLY A 265 10.21 -7.96 14.85
CA GLY A 265 11.56 -8.19 15.36
C GLY A 265 12.64 -7.70 14.40
N LEU A 266 12.44 -6.53 13.78
CA LEU A 266 13.51 -5.83 13.08
C LEU A 266 14.56 -5.35 14.11
N PRO A 267 15.84 -5.30 13.73
CA PRO A 267 16.91 -4.81 14.61
C PRO A 267 16.64 -3.41 15.17
N GLU A 268 16.83 -3.24 16.48
CA GLU A 268 16.55 -1.98 17.19
C GLU A 268 17.32 -0.79 16.63
N HIS A 269 18.59 -0.99 16.25
CA HIS A 269 19.46 0.05 15.70
C HIS A 269 18.96 0.65 14.38
N TYR A 270 18.01 0.01 13.68
CA TYR A 270 17.38 0.61 12.51
C TYR A 270 16.49 1.82 12.88
N PHE A 271 16.08 1.92 14.14
CA PHE A 271 15.17 2.96 14.63
C PHE A 271 15.88 4.00 15.50
N ASP A 272 17.22 4.03 15.55
CA ASP A 272 17.99 4.95 16.42
C ASP A 272 17.64 6.43 16.20
N SER A 273 17.23 6.80 14.98
CA SER A 273 16.79 8.14 14.59
C SER A 273 15.31 8.44 14.89
N ALA A 274 14.54 7.47 15.38
CA ALA A 274 13.10 7.59 15.51
C ALA A 274 12.70 8.33 16.81
N ASP A 275 12.06 9.49 16.63
CA ASP A 275 11.61 10.36 17.74
C ASP A 275 10.73 9.65 18.78
N TRP A 276 9.96 8.65 18.36
CA TRP A 276 9.02 7.94 19.23
C TRP A 276 9.68 7.01 20.26
N LEU A 277 10.94 6.61 20.06
CA LEU A 277 11.70 5.84 21.05
C LEU A 277 12.25 6.73 22.17
N ASN A 278 12.57 7.98 21.85
CA ASN A 278 13.35 8.87 22.72
C ASN A 278 12.48 9.87 23.51
N ARG A 279 11.20 10.02 23.18
CA ARG A 279 10.29 10.99 23.84
C ARG A 279 9.41 10.32 24.90
N GLN A 280 9.47 10.85 26.13
CA GLN A 280 8.70 10.34 27.29
C GLN A 280 7.47 11.20 27.63
N THR A 281 7.22 12.27 26.88
CA THR A 281 6.07 13.17 27.10
C THR A 281 4.90 12.82 26.20
N ASP A 282 3.76 13.48 26.42
CA ASP A 282 2.57 13.46 25.56
C ASP A 282 2.83 13.98 24.12
N ALA A 283 3.95 14.68 23.90
CA ALA A 283 4.45 15.03 22.57
C ALA A 283 5.10 13.85 21.82
N ASN A 284 5.12 12.65 22.40
CA ASN A 284 5.53 11.44 21.69
C ASN A 284 4.55 11.17 20.54
N PRO A 285 5.02 11.02 19.29
CA PRO A 285 4.13 10.90 18.15
C PRO A 285 3.33 9.59 18.12
N LEU A 286 3.59 8.61 19.01
CA LEU A 286 2.69 7.46 19.27
C LEU A 286 1.33 7.87 19.87
N PHE A 287 1.24 9.06 20.46
CA PHE A 287 -0.02 9.61 21.00
C PHE A 287 -0.87 10.28 19.91
N ALA A 288 -0.36 10.40 18.68
CA ALA A 288 -1.12 10.95 17.56
C ALA A 288 -2.08 9.89 16.99
N ALA A 289 -3.34 10.29 16.79
CA ALA A 289 -4.33 9.52 16.04
C ALA A 289 -4.07 9.67 14.52
N ALA A 290 -3.01 9.02 14.03
CA ALA A 290 -2.50 9.22 12.67
C ALA A 290 -3.18 8.36 11.60
N LEU A 291 -3.89 7.30 11.98
CA LEU A 291 -4.50 6.36 11.03
C LEU A 291 -6.00 6.65 10.88
N PRO A 292 -6.51 6.82 9.64
CA PRO A 292 -7.92 6.99 9.38
C PRO A 292 -8.71 5.70 9.65
N ASN A 293 -10.02 5.84 9.76
CA ASN A 293 -10.93 4.72 9.96
C ASN A 293 -11.22 3.90 8.69
N LYS A 294 -10.63 4.24 7.54
CA LYS A 294 -10.80 3.56 6.24
C LYS A 294 -9.44 3.19 5.69
N PHE A 295 -9.35 2.03 5.06
CA PHE A 295 -8.20 1.66 4.25
C PHE A 295 -8.60 1.02 2.92
N VAL A 296 -7.67 1.01 1.97
CA VAL A 296 -7.76 0.33 0.68
C VAL A 296 -6.47 -0.46 0.45
N ALA A 297 -6.59 -1.71 0.05
CA ALA A 297 -5.46 -2.61 -0.20
C ALA A 297 -5.63 -3.42 -1.49
N ILE A 298 -4.52 -3.85 -2.08
CA ILE A 298 -4.48 -4.87 -3.14
C ILE A 298 -4.29 -6.24 -2.47
N VAL A 299 -5.18 -7.18 -2.77
CA VAL A 299 -5.17 -8.53 -2.17
C VAL A 299 -5.35 -9.60 -3.25
N PRO A 300 -4.92 -10.85 -3.03
CA PRO A 300 -5.40 -11.99 -3.82
C PRO A 300 -6.93 -12.05 -3.79
N ALA A 301 -7.58 -12.14 -4.96
CA ALA A 301 -9.03 -12.10 -5.06
C ALA A 301 -9.69 -13.24 -4.28
N ALA A 302 -9.14 -14.45 -4.35
CA ALA A 302 -9.61 -15.63 -3.64
C ALA A 302 -9.51 -15.52 -2.10
N LEU A 303 -8.64 -14.65 -1.57
CA LEU A 303 -8.45 -14.45 -0.12
C LEU A 303 -9.19 -13.23 0.43
N GLY A 304 -9.66 -12.32 -0.43
CA GLY A 304 -10.16 -11.01 0.00
C GLY A 304 -11.33 -11.06 0.99
N ALA A 305 -12.31 -11.96 0.78
CA ALA A 305 -13.44 -12.12 1.69
C ALA A 305 -13.03 -12.69 3.06
N GLU A 306 -12.13 -13.68 3.06
CA GLU A 306 -11.62 -14.28 4.30
C GLU A 306 -10.76 -13.28 5.10
N LEU A 307 -9.94 -12.48 4.41
CA LEU A 307 -9.19 -11.39 5.04
C LEU A 307 -10.13 -10.37 5.70
N ALA A 308 -11.20 -9.97 5.01
CA ALA A 308 -12.18 -9.03 5.57
C ALA A 308 -12.88 -9.59 6.82
N ARG A 309 -13.21 -10.88 6.83
CA ARG A 309 -13.77 -11.57 7.99
C ARG A 309 -12.78 -11.63 9.14
N GLN A 310 -11.54 -12.06 8.88
CA GLN A 310 -10.48 -12.11 9.88
C GLN A 310 -10.22 -10.74 10.51
N ILE A 311 -10.17 -9.68 9.71
CA ILE A 311 -10.00 -8.30 10.19
C ILE A 311 -11.15 -7.89 11.09
N THR A 312 -12.38 -8.23 10.71
CA THR A 312 -13.58 -7.96 11.53
C THR A 312 -13.49 -8.65 12.88
N ASP A 313 -13.13 -9.93 12.89
CA ASP A 313 -13.02 -10.74 14.11
C ASP A 313 -11.88 -10.22 15.01
N THR A 314 -10.69 -9.98 14.45
CA THR A 314 -9.53 -9.45 15.18
C THR A 314 -9.85 -8.13 15.86
N VAL A 315 -10.47 -7.20 15.14
CA VAL A 315 -10.80 -5.88 15.67
C VAL A 315 -11.85 -5.97 16.78
N ARG A 316 -12.90 -6.79 16.62
CA ARG A 316 -13.94 -6.97 17.64
C ARG A 316 -13.41 -7.62 18.90
N VAL A 317 -12.57 -8.65 18.76
CA VAL A 317 -11.89 -9.29 19.89
C VAL A 317 -11.03 -8.27 20.63
N TRP A 318 -10.21 -7.51 19.91
CA TRP A 318 -9.34 -6.50 20.51
C TRP A 318 -10.13 -5.44 21.28
N VAL A 319 -11.23 -4.93 20.71
CA VAL A 319 -12.08 -3.94 21.40
C VAL A 319 -12.70 -4.52 22.67
N LYS A 320 -13.19 -5.76 22.62
CA LYS A 320 -13.73 -6.46 23.78
C LYS A 320 -12.69 -6.61 24.88
N GLU A 321 -11.47 -7.03 24.53
CA GLU A 321 -10.35 -7.13 25.47
C GLU A 321 -10.01 -5.78 26.12
N LYS A 322 -10.03 -4.68 25.36
CA LYS A 322 -9.79 -3.33 25.93
C LYS A 322 -10.91 -2.89 26.87
N ALA A 323 -12.16 -3.20 26.55
CA ALA A 323 -13.29 -2.89 27.43
C ALA A 323 -13.25 -3.71 28.72
N GLU A 324 -12.92 -5.00 28.65
CA GLU A 324 -12.75 -5.86 29.82
C GLU A 324 -11.57 -5.41 30.69
N ALA A 325 -10.45 -5.04 30.08
CA ALA A 325 -9.31 -4.47 30.81
C ALA A 325 -9.67 -3.14 31.50
N ALA A 326 -10.42 -2.26 30.83
CA ALA A 326 -10.90 -1.02 31.41
C ALA A 326 -11.84 -1.28 32.61
N LEU A 327 -12.73 -2.28 32.52
CA LEU A 327 -13.58 -2.68 33.64
C LEU A 327 -12.75 -3.14 34.84
N THR A 328 -11.74 -3.98 34.63
CA THR A 328 -10.87 -4.46 35.71
C THR A 328 -10.15 -3.30 36.41
N GLU A 329 -9.65 -2.30 35.68
CA GLU A 329 -9.06 -1.10 36.30
C GLU A 329 -10.08 -0.26 37.08
N LEU A 330 -11.32 -0.12 36.58
CA LEU A 330 -12.39 0.58 37.29
C LEU A 330 -12.81 -0.13 38.58
N LEU A 331 -12.95 -1.45 38.56
CA LEU A 331 -13.29 -2.26 39.74
C LEU A 331 -12.22 -2.13 40.81
N LYS A 332 -10.94 -2.18 40.41
CA LYS A 332 -9.81 -1.97 41.30
C LYS A 332 -9.81 -0.57 41.93
N ALA A 333 -10.08 0.48 41.14
CA ALA A 333 -10.16 1.84 41.64
C ALA A 333 -11.35 2.07 42.59
N ALA A 334 -12.44 1.33 42.39
CA ALA A 334 -13.64 1.38 43.22
C ALA A 334 -13.60 0.45 44.44
N ASP A 335 -12.53 -0.31 44.64
CA ASP A 335 -12.40 -1.36 45.68
C ASP A 335 -13.53 -2.41 45.61
N VAL A 336 -13.93 -2.79 44.39
CA VAL A 336 -14.94 -3.81 44.12
C VAL A 336 -14.26 -5.10 43.67
N ALA A 337 -14.63 -6.23 44.27
CA ALA A 337 -14.10 -7.54 43.88
C ALA A 337 -14.48 -7.89 42.43
N ASP A 338 -13.49 -8.31 41.63
CA ASP A 338 -13.68 -8.70 40.23
C ASP A 338 -14.26 -10.11 40.12
N ALA A 339 -15.57 -10.24 40.36
CA ALA A 339 -16.28 -11.52 40.26
C ALA A 339 -16.70 -11.83 38.81
N PRO A 340 -16.60 -13.10 38.34
CA PRO A 340 -16.97 -13.47 36.97
C PRO A 340 -18.44 -13.21 36.61
N ASP A 341 -19.33 -13.21 37.60
CA ASP A 341 -20.78 -13.04 37.47
C ASP A 341 -21.25 -11.59 37.60
N LEU A 342 -20.32 -10.62 37.69
CA LEU A 342 -20.66 -9.20 37.69
C LEU A 342 -21.48 -8.83 36.45
N TYR A 343 -22.64 -8.22 36.67
CA TYR A 343 -23.54 -7.79 35.59
C TYR A 343 -22.83 -6.93 34.53
N ALA A 344 -21.88 -6.07 34.94
CA ALA A 344 -21.08 -5.23 34.04
C ALA A 344 -20.37 -6.04 32.93
N ARG A 345 -19.93 -7.27 33.21
CA ARG A 345 -19.30 -8.15 32.21
C ARG A 345 -20.30 -8.60 31.13
N SER A 346 -21.52 -8.96 31.55
CA SER A 346 -22.61 -9.27 30.62
C SER A 346 -23.05 -8.04 29.82
N GLN A 347 -23.06 -6.87 30.46
CA GLN A 347 -23.41 -5.60 29.83
C GLN A 347 -22.39 -5.20 28.76
N ILE A 348 -21.08 -5.32 29.01
CA ILE A 348 -20.03 -5.08 28.02
C ILE A 348 -20.22 -5.99 26.80
N THR A 349 -20.45 -7.30 27.03
CA THR A 349 -20.66 -8.25 25.94
C THR A 349 -21.88 -7.86 25.09
N ALA A 350 -23.00 -7.49 25.73
CA ALA A 350 -24.20 -7.07 25.03
C ALA A 350 -24.01 -5.74 24.27
N GLN A 351 -23.35 -4.75 24.87
CA GLN A 351 -23.14 -3.43 24.25
C GLN A 351 -22.16 -3.48 23.08
N LEU A 352 -21.18 -4.39 23.13
CA LEU A 352 -20.15 -4.51 22.09
C LEU A 352 -20.48 -5.55 21.01
N GLU A 353 -21.63 -6.23 21.07
CA GLU A 353 -21.99 -7.30 20.14
C GLU A 353 -21.82 -6.91 18.66
N SER A 354 -22.19 -5.67 18.33
CA SER A 354 -22.07 -5.12 16.98
C SER A 354 -20.98 -4.06 16.83
N PHE A 355 -20.22 -3.76 17.89
CA PHE A 355 -19.19 -2.73 17.87
C PHE A 355 -17.77 -3.31 17.72
N PRO A 356 -16.90 -2.72 16.88
CA PRO A 356 -17.24 -1.67 15.92
C PRO A 356 -18.09 -2.20 14.76
N GLU A 357 -18.78 -1.27 14.11
CA GLU A 357 -19.32 -1.49 12.78
C GLU A 357 -18.15 -1.62 11.81
N VAL A 358 -18.13 -2.72 11.06
CA VAL A 358 -17.12 -2.98 10.03
C VAL A 358 -17.82 -3.15 8.69
N HIS A 359 -17.51 -2.27 7.75
CA HIS A 359 -18.01 -2.34 6.39
C HIS A 359 -16.86 -2.57 5.43
N TRP A 360 -17.08 -3.44 4.45
CA TRP A 360 -16.07 -3.72 3.44
C TRP A 360 -16.70 -3.94 2.06
N ALA A 361 -15.88 -3.75 1.03
CA ALA A 361 -16.19 -4.09 -0.35
C ALA A 361 -14.94 -4.71 -0.99
N LEU A 362 -15.17 -5.65 -1.90
CA LEU A 362 -14.12 -6.35 -2.64
C LEU A 362 -14.44 -6.26 -4.13
N VAL A 363 -13.50 -5.76 -4.92
CA VAL A 363 -13.63 -5.62 -6.39
C VAL A 363 -12.46 -6.34 -7.05
N PRO A 364 -12.67 -7.55 -7.60
CA PRO A 364 -11.62 -8.28 -8.29
C PRO A 364 -11.36 -7.72 -9.69
N PHE A 365 -10.15 -7.88 -10.20
CA PHE A 365 -9.83 -7.44 -11.57
C PHE A 365 -10.49 -8.33 -12.61
N ALA A 366 -10.35 -9.66 -12.51
CA ALA A 366 -11.16 -10.60 -13.27
C ALA A 366 -12.37 -11.08 -12.45
N PRO A 367 -13.54 -11.33 -13.06
CA PRO A 367 -13.82 -11.28 -14.48
C PRO A 367 -14.19 -9.86 -15.02
N LEU A 368 -14.20 -8.84 -14.16
CA LEU A 368 -14.58 -7.46 -14.52
C LEU A 368 -13.77 -6.88 -15.69
N THR A 369 -12.50 -7.27 -15.77
CA THR A 369 -11.51 -6.85 -16.76
C THR A 369 -10.76 -8.07 -17.28
N ARG A 370 -10.61 -8.16 -18.60
CA ARG A 370 -9.87 -9.27 -19.23
C ARG A 370 -8.98 -8.75 -20.34
N ASP A 371 -7.70 -9.10 -20.30
CA ASP A 371 -6.79 -8.84 -21.41
C ASP A 371 -7.18 -9.73 -22.60
N THR A 372 -7.44 -9.10 -23.75
CA THR A 372 -7.84 -9.78 -24.99
C THR A 372 -6.69 -9.92 -25.98
N GLY A 373 -5.51 -9.38 -25.65
CA GLY A 373 -4.36 -9.30 -26.55
C GLY A 373 -4.46 -8.22 -27.64
N GLN A 374 -5.57 -7.50 -27.75
CA GLN A 374 -5.72 -6.29 -28.60
C GLN A 374 -6.31 -5.08 -27.85
N GLY A 375 -6.73 -5.31 -26.61
CA GLY A 375 -7.60 -4.43 -25.83
C GLY A 375 -7.86 -5.04 -24.45
N VAL A 376 -8.65 -4.34 -23.64
CA VAL A 376 -9.18 -4.88 -22.38
C VAL A 376 -10.69 -4.91 -22.46
N ASP A 377 -11.27 -6.09 -22.26
CA ASP A 377 -12.73 -6.26 -22.15
C ASP A 377 -13.21 -5.65 -20.83
N THR A 378 -14.30 -4.88 -20.90
CA THR A 378 -14.88 -4.12 -19.79
C THR A 378 -16.40 -4.31 -19.67
N GLU A 379 -17.00 -5.25 -20.41
CA GLU A 379 -18.46 -5.43 -20.39
C GLU A 379 -19.00 -5.74 -18.99
N GLU A 380 -18.30 -6.62 -18.25
CA GLU A 380 -18.68 -6.97 -16.89
C GLU A 380 -18.46 -5.80 -15.91
N LEU A 381 -17.35 -5.07 -16.03
CA LEU A 381 -17.11 -3.86 -15.24
C LEU A 381 -18.19 -2.81 -15.48
N LYS A 382 -18.57 -2.59 -16.74
CA LYS A 382 -19.64 -1.64 -17.11
C LYS A 382 -20.98 -2.07 -16.54
N ALA A 383 -21.31 -3.35 -16.59
CA ALA A 383 -22.53 -3.90 -16.00
C ALA A 383 -22.54 -3.71 -14.46
N ALA A 384 -21.40 -3.97 -13.80
CA ALA A 384 -21.25 -3.79 -12.35
C ALA A 384 -21.36 -2.32 -11.91
N GLN A 385 -20.90 -1.38 -12.75
CA GLN A 385 -21.03 0.05 -12.47
C GLN A 385 -22.44 0.60 -12.76
N ALA A 386 -23.20 0.00 -13.67
CA ALA A 386 -24.48 0.54 -14.15
C ALA A 386 -25.49 0.93 -13.04
N PRO A 387 -25.66 0.17 -11.94
CA PRO A 387 -26.57 0.55 -10.85
C PRO A 387 -26.18 1.84 -10.11
N PHE A 388 -24.90 2.25 -10.18
CA PHE A 388 -24.37 3.42 -9.48
C PHE A 388 -24.27 4.66 -10.39
N ARG A 389 -24.63 4.54 -11.67
CA ARG A 389 -24.52 5.61 -12.65
C ARG A 389 -25.85 6.34 -12.83
N HIS A 390 -25.81 7.67 -12.76
CA HIS A 390 -26.90 8.53 -13.23
C HIS A 390 -26.72 8.86 -14.71
N SER A 391 -27.77 9.32 -15.41
CA SER A 391 -27.75 9.56 -16.87
C SER A 391 -26.63 10.48 -17.36
N ASP A 392 -26.14 11.37 -16.50
CA ASP A 392 -25.15 12.39 -16.85
C ASP A 392 -23.72 12.04 -16.40
N ASP A 393 -23.56 11.00 -15.57
CA ASP A 393 -22.25 10.56 -15.08
C ASP A 393 -21.66 9.52 -16.04
N LYS A 394 -20.70 9.96 -16.85
CA LYS A 394 -19.99 9.11 -17.82
C LYS A 394 -18.91 8.25 -17.18
N GLY A 395 -18.41 8.62 -15.99
CA GLY A 395 -17.27 7.97 -15.36
C GLY A 395 -16.02 7.88 -16.24
N PHE A 396 -15.07 7.05 -15.79
CA PHE A 396 -13.86 6.78 -16.57
C PHE A 396 -14.16 6.08 -17.91
N LEU A 397 -15.03 5.05 -17.91
CA LEU A 397 -15.36 4.27 -19.11
C LEU A 397 -16.14 5.06 -20.18
N GLY A 398 -16.78 6.17 -19.83
CA GLY A 398 -17.41 7.09 -20.78
C GLY A 398 -16.57 8.34 -21.11
N GLY A 399 -15.41 8.50 -20.47
CA GLY A 399 -14.51 9.65 -20.61
C GLY A 399 -13.66 9.61 -21.88
N ASP A 400 -13.09 10.75 -22.24
CA ASP A 400 -12.26 10.88 -23.45
C ASP A 400 -10.95 10.08 -23.35
N ALA A 401 -10.41 9.92 -22.15
CA ALA A 401 -9.25 9.07 -21.90
C ALA A 401 -9.52 7.61 -22.31
N TRP A 402 -10.64 7.01 -21.88
CA TRP A 402 -10.95 5.62 -22.22
C TRP A 402 -11.25 5.42 -23.70
N LYS A 403 -11.86 6.40 -24.38
CA LYS A 403 -12.06 6.34 -25.85
C LYS A 403 -10.74 6.17 -26.62
N LEU A 404 -9.64 6.68 -26.06
CA LEU A 404 -8.30 6.56 -26.62
C LEU A 404 -7.58 5.29 -26.13
N LEU A 405 -7.69 4.99 -24.84
CA LEU A 405 -6.90 3.95 -24.15
C LEU A 405 -7.53 2.54 -24.17
N ASN A 406 -8.68 2.33 -24.82
CA ASN A 406 -9.36 1.02 -24.78
C ASN A 406 -8.82 -0.03 -25.76
N ARG A 407 -7.95 0.36 -26.69
CA ARG A 407 -7.43 -0.49 -27.77
C ARG A 407 -5.99 -0.18 -28.06
N GLU A 408 -5.34 -1.10 -28.77
CA GLU A 408 -4.01 -0.83 -29.32
C GLU A 408 -4.04 0.40 -30.24
N LEU A 409 -3.07 1.30 -30.05
CA LEU A 409 -2.87 2.46 -30.90
C LEU A 409 -1.60 2.25 -31.73
N THR A 410 -1.68 2.53 -33.03
CA THR A 410 -0.54 2.53 -33.95
C THR A 410 -0.43 3.92 -34.56
N VAL A 411 0.78 4.50 -34.54
CA VAL A 411 1.07 5.80 -35.15
C VAL A 411 2.29 5.62 -36.06
N ASP A 412 2.18 6.00 -37.32
CA ASP A 412 3.24 5.90 -38.33
C ASP A 412 3.92 4.51 -38.42
N GLY A 413 3.12 3.44 -38.26
CA GLY A 413 3.61 2.05 -38.29
C GLY A 413 4.26 1.55 -36.99
N ALA A 414 4.43 2.41 -35.99
CA ALA A 414 4.93 2.07 -34.66
C ALA A 414 3.77 1.77 -33.70
N ARG A 415 3.93 0.75 -32.84
CA ARG A 415 2.96 0.47 -31.79
C ARG A 415 3.08 1.55 -30.70
N PHE A 416 2.07 2.40 -30.61
CA PHE A 416 2.02 3.57 -29.74
C PHE A 416 1.63 3.19 -28.31
N TYR A 417 0.64 2.33 -28.16
CA TYR A 417 0.08 1.98 -26.86
C TYR A 417 -0.60 0.61 -26.94
N HIS A 418 -0.45 -0.21 -25.91
CA HIS A 418 -1.15 -1.47 -25.79
C HIS A 418 -1.77 -1.59 -24.39
N PRO A 419 -3.11 -1.53 -24.25
CA PRO A 419 -3.74 -1.53 -22.94
C PRO A 419 -3.53 -2.85 -22.23
N ASN A 420 -3.52 -2.79 -20.90
CA ASN A 420 -3.60 -3.96 -20.03
C ASN A 420 -4.53 -3.60 -18.85
N PRO A 421 -5.02 -4.58 -18.07
CA PRO A 421 -5.98 -4.32 -17.01
C PRO A 421 -5.58 -3.25 -15.97
N GLY A 422 -4.28 -2.97 -15.80
CA GLY A 422 -3.81 -1.89 -14.91
C GLY A 422 -4.39 -0.51 -15.23
N VAL A 423 -4.64 -0.19 -16.52
CA VAL A 423 -5.23 1.10 -16.94
C VAL A 423 -6.64 1.34 -16.39
N LEU A 424 -7.32 0.27 -15.97
CA LEU A 424 -8.69 0.31 -15.45
C LEU A 424 -8.75 0.55 -13.94
N TYR A 425 -7.62 0.77 -13.27
CA TYR A 425 -7.58 1.12 -11.86
C TYR A 425 -8.57 2.24 -11.48
N PRO A 426 -8.69 3.37 -12.22
CA PRO A 426 -9.65 4.42 -11.87
C PRO A 426 -11.11 3.92 -11.87
N ALA A 427 -11.49 3.09 -12.84
CA ALA A 427 -12.85 2.54 -12.92
C ALA A 427 -13.11 1.47 -11.85
N LEU A 428 -12.12 0.62 -11.54
CA LEU A 428 -12.22 -0.38 -10.49
C LEU A 428 -12.29 0.27 -9.10
N TYR A 429 -11.47 1.28 -8.85
CA TYR A 429 -11.50 2.05 -7.60
C TYR A 429 -12.83 2.79 -7.42
N GLU A 430 -13.36 3.38 -8.49
CA GLU A 430 -14.66 4.03 -8.43
C GLU A 430 -15.78 3.04 -8.06
N LEU A 431 -15.80 1.84 -8.68
CA LEU A 431 -16.75 0.79 -8.32
C LEU A 431 -16.59 0.39 -6.86
N LEU A 432 -15.35 0.23 -6.39
CA LEU A 432 -15.05 -0.12 -5.00
C LEU A 432 -15.60 0.91 -4.02
N ASP A 433 -15.41 2.21 -4.29
CA ASP A 433 -15.88 3.27 -3.41
C ASP A 433 -17.43 3.32 -3.35
N ARG A 434 -18.10 3.17 -4.50
CA ARG A 434 -19.57 3.09 -4.57
C ARG A 434 -20.11 1.87 -3.85
N MET A 435 -19.49 0.71 -4.04
CA MET A 435 -19.86 -0.54 -3.35
C MET A 435 -19.67 -0.42 -1.83
N GLN A 436 -18.58 0.20 -1.38
CA GLN A 436 -18.33 0.43 0.03
C GLN A 436 -19.39 1.38 0.64
N ALA A 437 -19.75 2.45 -0.06
CA ALA A 437 -20.80 3.36 0.36
C ALA A 437 -22.17 2.65 0.46
N ALA A 438 -22.50 1.78 -0.51
CA ALA A 438 -23.71 0.98 -0.48
C ALA A 438 -23.72 -0.03 0.69
N ALA A 439 -22.60 -0.71 0.94
CA ALA A 439 -22.44 -1.63 2.07
C ALA A 439 -22.68 -0.93 3.41
N LYS A 440 -22.22 0.33 3.55
CA LYS A 440 -22.47 1.16 4.73
C LYS A 440 -23.94 1.57 4.87
N ALA A 441 -24.64 1.81 3.76
CA ALA A 441 -26.03 2.27 3.76
C ALA A 441 -27.04 1.18 4.18
N ILE A 442 -26.73 -0.11 3.99
CA ILE A 442 -27.64 -1.23 4.29
C ILE A 442 -27.92 -1.36 5.80
N ARG A 443 -27.06 -0.82 6.69
CA ARG A 443 -27.18 -0.90 8.16
C ARG A 443 -27.60 -2.31 8.64
N PRO A 444 -26.81 -3.37 8.36
CA PRO A 444 -27.22 -4.76 8.62
C PRO A 444 -27.19 -5.16 10.11
N PHE A 445 -27.28 -4.21 11.06
CA PHE A 445 -27.22 -4.49 12.50
C PHE A 445 -28.60 -4.43 13.15
N THR A 446 -28.79 -5.24 14.18
CA THR A 446 -30.00 -5.21 15.01
C THR A 446 -29.93 -4.05 15.98
N GLN A 447 -31.00 -3.25 16.08
CA GLN A 447 -31.07 -2.19 17.08
C GLN A 447 -31.15 -2.80 18.48
N LEU A 448 -30.17 -2.50 19.33
CA LEU A 448 -30.17 -2.92 20.73
C LEU A 448 -31.01 -1.97 21.57
N GLU A 449 -32.03 -2.49 22.25
CA GLU A 449 -32.77 -1.74 23.27
C GLU A 449 -31.94 -1.68 24.56
N GLN A 450 -31.69 -0.47 25.07
CA GLN A 450 -30.98 -0.24 26.32
C GLN A 450 -31.89 0.59 27.24
N THR A 451 -32.12 0.11 28.46
CA THR A 451 -32.91 0.83 29.49
C THR A 451 -31.98 1.21 30.65
N GLY A 452 -32.07 2.45 31.13
CA GLY A 452 -31.18 2.96 32.18
C GLY A 452 -31.55 4.36 32.66
N TYR A 453 -30.87 4.80 33.72
CA TYR A 453 -31.02 6.15 34.28
C TYR A 453 -30.21 7.15 33.45
N ARG A 454 -30.82 8.29 33.10
CA ARG A 454 -30.19 9.38 32.33
C ARG A 454 -29.29 10.25 33.19
#